data_AF-A0A1G3XM80-F1
#
_entry.id   AF-A0A1G3XM80-F1
#
_cell.length_a   1.000
_cell.length_b   1.000
_cell.length_c   1.000
_cell.angle_alpha   90.00
_cell.angle_beta   90.00
_cell.angle_gamma   90.00
#
_symmetry.space_group_name_H-M   'P 1'
#
loop_
_entity.id
_entity.type
_entity.pdbx_description
1 polymer ?
#
loop_
_entity_poly.entity_id
_entity_poly.type
_entity_poly.pdbx_seq_one_letter_code
_entity_poly.pdbx_strand_id
1 'polypeptide(L)'
;MIACVGLQQKDPNEIDALNQKITSLLNYRVGLITEIKNLHQKRRDLRNEIRALSEKARSTRDGLNKGYGEYKEARKIRRETLAKIREIRQNMLAIESELGKVEQNLPRREGDTIEERIKAADWKLQTERLTREEERQLVEMVKDLELKFRLWKKAYAARQELSSLRSEMNQLKRRLDGLSASREKVEGEIESGKTRLTYDVKARDQLFNEMEELNEDISELEQTIAKTDAQLEELRQKRREMLKESKGHDRDASQRKEQEMLAKAKDAAKEKLQRGEKLTFEELKLALEDEPEPTNQPSQPSQNDDSKSLPLGDMPERGSTV
;
A
#
# COMPACT_ATOMS: atom_id res chain seq x y z
N MET A 1 -46.87 67.24 -25.44
CA MET A 1 -45.71 66.67 -24.72
C MET A 1 -45.33 65.38 -25.42
N ILE A 2 -44.26 65.44 -26.22
CA ILE A 2 -43.76 64.33 -27.05
C ILE A 2 -42.73 63.58 -26.21
N ALA A 3 -43.02 62.34 -25.86
CA ALA A 3 -42.04 61.45 -25.23
C ALA A 3 -41.31 60.69 -26.35
N CYS A 4 -40.16 61.22 -26.77
CA CYS A 4 -39.18 60.47 -27.55
C CYS A 4 -38.59 59.37 -26.66
N VAL A 5 -39.08 58.15 -26.81
CA VAL A 5 -38.42 56.95 -26.27
C VAL A 5 -37.21 56.69 -27.16
N GLY A 6 -36.06 57.22 -26.73
CA GLY A 6 -34.78 56.85 -27.31
C GLY A 6 -34.54 55.36 -27.11
N LEU A 7 -34.63 54.60 -28.20
CA LEU A 7 -34.18 53.22 -28.28
C LEU A 7 -32.66 53.21 -28.06
N GLN A 8 -32.24 52.88 -26.83
CA GLN A 8 -30.84 52.68 -26.50
C GLN A 8 -30.32 51.48 -27.30
N GLN A 9 -29.41 51.76 -28.24
CA GLN A 9 -28.46 50.75 -28.70
C GLN A 9 -27.70 50.28 -27.46
N LYS A 10 -27.85 49.02 -27.04
CA LYS A 10 -26.96 48.48 -26.00
C LYS A 10 -25.53 48.49 -26.54
N ASP A 11 -24.64 49.14 -25.80
CA ASP A 11 -23.34 49.57 -26.30
C ASP A 11 -22.44 48.37 -26.70
N PRO A 12 -21.68 48.46 -27.81
CA PRO A 12 -20.68 47.45 -28.20
C PRO A 12 -19.64 47.18 -27.09
N ASN A 13 -19.42 48.17 -26.21
CA ASN A 13 -18.57 48.05 -25.03
C ASN A 13 -19.04 46.98 -24.02
N GLU A 14 -20.35 46.72 -23.89
CA GLU A 14 -20.87 45.69 -22.97
C GLU A 14 -20.58 44.27 -23.47
N ILE A 15 -20.63 44.07 -24.79
CA ILE A 15 -20.29 42.78 -25.42
C ILE A 15 -18.78 42.51 -25.29
N ASP A 16 -17.96 43.53 -25.46
CA ASP A 16 -16.51 43.41 -25.28
C ASP A 16 -16.12 43.15 -23.82
N ALA A 17 -16.77 43.81 -22.86
CA ALA A 17 -16.60 43.52 -21.44
C ALA A 17 -17.00 42.07 -21.09
N LEU A 18 -18.09 41.56 -21.67
CA LEU A 18 -18.50 40.16 -21.55
C LEU A 18 -17.46 39.21 -22.15
N ASN A 19 -16.93 39.50 -23.33
CA ASN A 19 -15.90 38.69 -23.99
C ASN A 19 -14.60 38.65 -23.16
N GLN A 20 -14.19 39.79 -22.60
CA GLN A 20 -13.03 39.86 -21.71
C GLN A 20 -13.25 38.99 -20.46
N LYS A 21 -14.43 39.05 -19.85
CA LYS A 21 -14.76 38.25 -18.66
C LYS A 21 -14.86 36.75 -18.96
N ILE A 22 -15.39 36.37 -20.11
CA ILE A 22 -15.37 34.97 -20.57
C ILE A 22 -13.92 34.49 -20.75
N THR A 23 -13.08 35.32 -21.37
CA THR A 23 -11.67 34.97 -21.62
C THR A 23 -10.88 34.81 -20.32
N SER A 24 -11.09 35.71 -19.34
CA SER A 24 -10.43 35.61 -18.04
C SER A 24 -10.87 34.38 -17.25
N LEU A 25 -12.16 34.04 -17.25
CA LEU A 25 -12.67 32.82 -16.62
C LEU A 25 -12.18 31.54 -17.31
N LEU A 26 -12.04 31.53 -18.64
CA LEU A 26 -11.44 30.41 -19.37
C LEU A 26 -9.97 30.22 -18.96
N ASN A 27 -9.19 31.29 -18.87
CA ASN A 27 -7.80 31.22 -18.43
C ASN A 27 -7.69 30.72 -16.98
N TYR A 28 -8.55 31.22 -16.09
CA TYR A 28 -8.63 30.77 -14.70
C TYR A 28 -8.95 29.27 -14.62
N ARG A 29 -9.96 28.81 -15.38
CA ARG A 29 -10.34 27.39 -15.48
C ARG A 29 -9.18 26.52 -15.98
N VAL A 30 -8.44 26.97 -17.00
CA VAL A 30 -7.27 26.24 -17.50
C VAL A 30 -6.21 26.10 -16.40
N GLY A 31 -5.98 27.16 -15.61
CA GLY A 31 -5.11 27.14 -14.44
C GLY A 31 -5.53 26.07 -13.42
N LEU A 32 -6.80 26.05 -13.02
CA LEU A 32 -7.34 25.05 -12.08
C LEU A 32 -7.16 23.62 -12.62
N ILE A 33 -7.41 23.39 -13.90
CA ILE A 33 -7.22 22.06 -14.52
C ILE A 33 -5.75 21.64 -14.49
N THR A 34 -4.82 22.56 -14.73
CA THR A 34 -3.38 22.25 -14.63
C THR A 34 -2.97 21.90 -13.21
N GLU A 35 -3.54 22.57 -12.21
CA GLU A 35 -3.30 22.29 -10.80
C GLU A 35 -3.81 20.91 -10.39
N ILE A 36 -5.04 20.56 -10.76
CA ILE A 36 -5.60 19.20 -10.53
C ILE A 36 -4.73 18.12 -11.17
N LYS A 37 -4.24 18.34 -12.40
CA LYS A 37 -3.33 17.39 -13.07
C LYS A 37 -2.05 17.18 -12.25
N ASN A 38 -1.49 18.24 -11.69
CA ASN A 38 -0.29 18.17 -10.84
C ASN A 38 -0.58 17.43 -9.53
N LEU A 39 -1.71 17.70 -8.87
CA LEU A 39 -2.12 17.00 -7.65
C LEU A 39 -2.37 15.52 -7.91
N HIS A 40 -3.01 15.16 -9.03
CA HIS A 40 -3.15 13.77 -9.44
C HIS A 40 -1.81 13.06 -9.68
N GLN A 41 -0.81 13.78 -10.22
CA GLN A 41 0.54 13.23 -10.35
C GLN A 41 1.15 12.96 -8.97
N LYS A 42 1.17 13.95 -8.08
CA LYS A 42 1.66 13.79 -6.70
C LYS A 42 0.96 12.64 -5.97
N ARG A 43 -0.36 12.52 -6.11
CA ARG A 43 -1.15 11.42 -5.54
C ARG A 43 -0.71 10.05 -6.07
N ARG A 44 -0.36 9.94 -7.35
CA ARG A 44 0.18 8.69 -7.92
C ARG A 44 1.54 8.36 -7.31
N ASP A 45 2.39 9.35 -7.14
CA ASP A 45 3.73 9.17 -6.59
C ASP A 45 3.66 8.73 -5.11
N LEU A 46 2.86 9.42 -4.28
CA LEU A 46 2.58 9.01 -2.89
C LEU A 46 2.02 7.58 -2.81
N ARG A 47 1.11 7.21 -3.70
CA ARG A 47 0.55 5.85 -3.73
C ARG A 47 1.61 4.80 -4.03
N ASN A 48 2.59 5.11 -4.88
CA ASN A 48 3.70 4.20 -5.17
C ASN A 48 4.63 4.07 -3.96
N GLU A 49 4.91 5.18 -3.27
CA GLU A 49 5.72 5.17 -2.03
C GLU A 49 5.04 4.38 -0.91
N ILE A 50 3.73 4.57 -0.71
CA ILE A 50 2.91 3.79 0.23
C ILE A 50 2.99 2.30 -0.07
N ARG A 51 2.92 1.91 -1.35
CA ARG A 51 3.07 0.50 -1.77
C ARG A 51 4.45 -0.04 -1.42
N ALA A 52 5.50 0.72 -1.70
CA ALA A 52 6.87 0.32 -1.40
C ALA A 52 7.11 0.16 0.11
N LEU A 53 6.62 1.10 0.93
CA LEU A 53 6.68 0.99 2.40
C LEU A 53 5.86 -0.18 2.92
N SER A 54 4.68 -0.43 2.34
CA SER A 54 3.85 -1.57 2.72
C SER A 54 4.55 -2.91 2.45
N GLU A 55 5.27 -3.03 1.34
CA GLU A 55 6.05 -4.22 1.02
C GLU A 55 7.26 -4.39 1.94
N LYS A 56 7.99 -3.30 2.24
CA LYS A 56 9.08 -3.30 3.22
C LYS A 56 8.59 -3.72 4.61
N ALA A 57 7.45 -3.18 5.05
CA ALA A 57 6.84 -3.52 6.33
C ALA A 57 6.40 -4.99 6.39
N ARG A 58 5.82 -5.52 5.30
CA ARG A 58 5.47 -6.95 5.20
C ARG A 58 6.71 -7.84 5.29
N SER A 59 7.74 -7.56 4.49
CA SER A 59 8.99 -8.31 4.51
C SER A 59 9.66 -8.30 5.89
N THR A 60 9.69 -7.14 6.55
CA THR A 60 10.20 -7.01 7.92
C THR A 60 9.37 -7.83 8.91
N ARG A 61 8.03 -7.82 8.79
CA ARG A 61 7.14 -8.63 9.62
C ARG A 61 7.34 -10.12 9.43
N ASP A 62 7.56 -10.58 8.20
CA ASP A 62 7.85 -11.98 7.90
C ASP A 62 9.21 -12.40 8.48
N GLY A 63 10.21 -11.53 8.38
CA GLY A 63 11.51 -11.72 9.04
C GLY A 63 11.37 -11.83 10.56
N LEU A 64 10.60 -10.94 11.19
CA LEU A 64 10.32 -10.99 12.63
C LEU A 64 9.62 -12.29 13.03
N ASN A 65 8.61 -12.74 12.27
CA ASN A 65 7.91 -13.99 12.54
C ASN A 65 8.84 -15.20 12.50
N LYS A 66 9.75 -15.25 11.51
CA LYS A 66 10.80 -16.28 11.45
C LYS A 66 11.73 -16.21 12.66
N GLY A 67 12.23 -15.02 12.99
CA GLY A 67 13.07 -14.80 14.17
C GLY A 67 12.41 -15.24 15.48
N TYR A 68 11.13 -14.94 15.68
CA TYR A 68 10.37 -15.42 16.83
C TYR A 68 10.25 -16.95 16.88
N GLY A 69 10.09 -17.60 15.72
CA GLY A 69 10.10 -19.05 15.59
C GLY A 69 11.44 -19.65 16.01
N GLU A 70 12.53 -19.13 15.48
CA GLU A 70 13.90 -19.55 15.80
C GLU A 70 14.22 -19.34 17.29
N TYR A 71 13.84 -18.19 17.85
CA TYR A 71 14.03 -17.88 19.26
C TYR A 71 13.29 -18.86 20.17
N LYS A 72 12.04 -19.21 19.80
CA LYS A 72 11.23 -20.19 20.54
C LYS A 72 11.86 -21.58 20.51
N GLU A 73 12.36 -22.01 19.35
CA GLU A 73 13.02 -23.31 19.21
C GLU A 73 14.35 -23.35 19.97
N ALA A 74 15.17 -22.28 19.88
CA ALA A 74 16.39 -22.16 20.67
C ALA A 74 16.11 -22.26 22.18
N ARG A 75 15.01 -21.66 22.67
CA ARG A 75 14.58 -21.77 24.07
C ARG A 75 14.17 -23.19 24.44
N LYS A 76 13.53 -23.93 23.53
CA LYS A 76 13.19 -25.35 23.74
C LYS A 76 14.45 -26.21 23.82
N ILE A 77 15.34 -26.11 22.83
CA ILE A 77 16.63 -26.85 22.80
C ILE A 77 17.46 -26.54 24.05
N ARG A 78 17.50 -25.27 24.49
CA ARG A 78 18.17 -24.86 25.73
C ARG A 78 17.65 -25.62 26.95
N ARG A 79 16.32 -25.69 27.11
CA ARG A 79 15.69 -26.40 28.25
C ARG A 79 16.01 -27.89 28.23
N GLU A 80 15.93 -28.52 27.08
CA GLU A 80 16.26 -29.95 26.91
C GLU A 80 17.74 -30.23 27.20
N THR A 81 18.63 -29.37 26.71
CA THR A 81 20.08 -29.48 26.96
C THR A 81 20.39 -29.33 28.45
N LEU A 82 19.76 -28.38 29.14
CA LEU A 82 19.92 -28.20 30.59
C LEU A 82 19.34 -29.35 31.40
N ALA A 83 18.26 -29.99 30.93
CA ALA A 83 17.73 -31.21 31.55
C ALA A 83 18.75 -32.36 31.46
N LYS A 84 19.31 -32.61 30.27
CA LYS A 84 20.35 -33.63 30.07
C LYS A 84 21.60 -33.37 30.91
N ILE A 85 22.05 -32.11 31.01
CA ILE A 85 23.19 -31.76 31.87
C ILE A 85 22.89 -32.09 33.35
N ARG A 86 21.66 -31.86 33.82
CA ARG A 86 21.26 -32.21 35.20
C ARG A 86 21.27 -33.72 35.43
N GLU A 87 20.76 -34.49 34.47
CA GLU A 87 20.77 -35.97 34.52
C GLU A 87 22.21 -36.52 34.56
N ILE A 88 23.08 -36.06 33.66
CA ILE A 88 24.49 -36.46 33.64
C ILE A 88 25.18 -36.13 34.97
N ARG A 89 24.90 -34.96 35.56
CA ARG A 89 25.44 -34.59 36.88
C ARG A 89 24.97 -35.53 37.98
N GLN A 90 23.69 -35.93 37.98
CA GLN A 90 23.16 -36.89 38.96
C GLN A 90 23.83 -38.26 38.80
N ASN A 91 23.98 -38.74 37.57
CA ASN A 91 24.65 -40.01 37.28
C ASN A 91 26.12 -39.97 37.72
N MET A 92 26.83 -38.88 37.43
CA MET A 92 28.21 -38.70 37.88
C MET A 92 28.33 -38.69 39.41
N LEU A 93 27.43 -37.99 40.12
CA LEU A 93 27.44 -37.99 41.59
C LEU A 93 27.21 -39.40 42.17
N ALA A 94 26.31 -40.19 41.57
CA ALA A 94 26.08 -41.57 41.98
C ALA A 94 27.32 -42.44 41.76
N ILE A 95 27.96 -42.35 40.59
CA ILE A 95 29.20 -43.08 40.28
C ILE A 95 30.34 -42.64 41.20
N GLU A 96 30.50 -41.33 41.45
CA GLU A 96 31.53 -40.78 42.35
C GLU A 96 31.33 -41.26 43.79
N SER A 97 30.09 -41.37 44.26
CA SER A 97 29.78 -41.90 45.60
C SER A 97 30.16 -43.38 45.73
N GLU A 98 29.80 -44.22 44.76
CA GLU A 98 30.16 -45.64 44.78
C GLU A 98 31.67 -45.85 44.60
N LEU A 99 32.31 -45.06 43.73
CA LEU A 99 33.75 -45.09 43.53
C LEU A 99 34.51 -44.69 44.79
N GLY A 100 34.05 -43.67 45.53
CA GLY A 100 34.64 -43.25 46.79
C GLY A 100 34.68 -44.36 47.85
N LYS A 101 33.64 -45.20 47.93
CA LYS A 101 33.62 -46.36 48.85
C LYS A 101 34.66 -47.42 48.47
N VAL A 102 34.89 -47.62 47.17
CA VAL A 102 35.88 -48.58 46.67
C VAL A 102 37.30 -48.04 46.84
N GLU A 103 37.51 -46.76 46.55
CA GLU A 103 38.84 -46.12 46.61
C GLU A 103 39.37 -45.93 48.03
N GLN A 104 38.51 -45.86 49.05
CA GLN A 104 38.94 -45.90 50.47
C GLN A 104 39.68 -47.20 50.81
N ASN A 105 39.32 -48.31 50.17
CA ASN A 105 39.87 -49.64 50.46
C ASN A 105 40.94 -50.08 49.46
N LEU A 106 41.03 -49.43 48.30
CA LEU A 106 41.97 -49.79 47.24
C LEU A 106 42.44 -48.56 46.45
N PRO A 107 43.69 -48.09 46.67
CA PRO A 107 44.23 -46.93 45.98
C PRO A 107 44.29 -47.06 44.46
N ARG A 108 44.18 -45.92 43.77
CA ARG A 108 44.11 -45.80 42.31
C ARG A 108 45.27 -46.42 41.53
N ARG A 109 46.47 -46.49 42.12
CA ARG A 109 47.74 -46.87 41.47
C ARG A 109 48.12 -48.36 41.59
N GLU A 110 47.35 -49.19 42.28
CA GLU A 110 47.75 -50.56 42.60
C GLU A 110 47.35 -51.63 41.57
N GLY A 111 46.65 -51.27 40.49
CA GLY A 111 46.11 -52.25 39.53
C GLY A 111 47.15 -53.11 38.84
N ASP A 112 48.12 -52.47 38.19
CA ASP A 112 49.16 -53.14 37.41
C ASP A 112 50.09 -53.96 38.32
N THR A 113 50.37 -53.45 39.53
CA THR A 113 51.19 -54.15 40.52
C THR A 113 50.48 -55.35 41.14
N ILE A 114 49.14 -55.31 41.27
CA ILE A 114 48.36 -56.49 41.70
C ILE A 114 48.36 -57.56 40.60
N GLU A 115 48.19 -57.19 39.33
CA GLU A 115 48.21 -58.13 38.22
C GLU A 115 49.57 -58.84 38.08
N GLU A 116 50.67 -58.07 38.15
CA GLU A 116 52.02 -58.61 38.14
C GLU A 116 52.30 -59.54 39.33
N ARG A 117 51.79 -59.20 40.52
CA ARG A 117 51.93 -60.04 41.72
C ARG A 117 51.13 -61.34 41.63
N ILE A 118 49.95 -61.32 41.02
CA ILE A 118 49.16 -62.54 40.75
C ILE A 118 49.95 -63.46 39.80
N LYS A 119 50.42 -62.92 38.66
CA LYS A 119 51.21 -63.69 37.67
C LYS A 119 52.51 -64.25 38.27
N ALA A 120 53.19 -63.48 39.10
CA ALA A 120 54.41 -63.92 39.78
C ALA A 120 54.14 -65.03 40.80
N ALA A 121 53.04 -64.95 41.54
CA ALA A 121 52.64 -65.99 42.49
C ALA A 121 52.19 -67.28 41.78
N ASP A 122 51.44 -67.16 40.68
CA ASP A 122 51.03 -68.29 39.83
C ASP A 122 52.24 -68.99 39.21
N TRP A 123 53.22 -68.23 38.73
CA TRP A 123 54.47 -68.77 38.19
C TRP A 123 55.27 -69.55 39.24
N LYS A 124 55.38 -69.02 40.47
CA LYS A 124 56.04 -69.71 41.59
C LYS A 124 55.32 -71.01 41.94
N LEU A 125 53.99 -71.00 41.99
CA LEU A 125 53.19 -72.19 42.24
C LEU A 125 53.39 -73.29 41.17
N GLN A 126 53.64 -72.91 39.92
CA GLN A 126 53.83 -73.85 38.80
C GLN A 126 55.25 -74.39 38.68
N THR A 127 56.26 -73.61 39.06
CA THR A 127 57.67 -73.90 38.71
C THR A 127 58.56 -74.30 39.89
N GLU A 128 58.18 -73.98 41.13
CA GLU A 128 59.00 -74.23 42.32
C GLU A 128 58.51 -75.44 43.13
N ARG A 129 59.43 -76.14 43.82
CA ARG A 129 59.07 -77.20 44.78
C ARG A 129 58.80 -76.56 46.15
N LEU A 130 57.54 -76.24 46.40
CA LEU A 130 57.10 -75.60 47.63
C LEU A 130 56.70 -76.61 48.70
N THR A 131 56.81 -76.22 49.97
CA THR A 131 56.18 -76.98 51.06
C THR A 131 54.68 -76.74 51.09
N ARG A 132 53.92 -77.69 51.65
CA ARG A 132 52.45 -77.60 51.74
C ARG A 132 51.95 -76.34 52.47
N GLU A 133 52.75 -75.81 53.40
CA GLU A 133 52.45 -74.58 54.13
C GLU A 133 52.68 -73.33 53.28
N GLU A 134 53.78 -73.27 52.52
CA GLU A 134 54.09 -72.19 51.59
C GLU A 134 53.09 -72.14 50.42
N GLU A 135 52.69 -73.30 49.87
CA GLU A 135 51.63 -73.40 48.87
C GLU A 135 50.31 -72.85 49.40
N ARG A 136 49.94 -73.18 50.65
CA ARG A 136 48.71 -72.69 51.28
C ARG A 136 48.73 -71.16 51.44
N GLN A 137 49.86 -70.59 51.88
CA GLN A 137 50.03 -69.15 52.03
C GLN A 137 50.01 -68.42 50.67
N LEU A 138 50.65 -68.98 49.64
CA LEU A 138 50.60 -68.43 48.28
C LEU A 138 49.19 -68.44 47.71
N VAL A 139 48.45 -69.54 47.87
CA VAL A 139 47.06 -69.65 47.41
C VAL A 139 46.14 -68.66 48.12
N GLU A 140 46.31 -68.44 49.42
CA GLU A 140 45.56 -67.44 50.17
C GLU A 140 45.88 -66.01 49.70
N MET A 141 47.16 -65.71 49.49
CA MET A 141 47.61 -64.43 48.93
C MET A 141 47.04 -64.18 47.52
N VAL A 142 47.04 -65.20 46.64
CA VAL A 142 46.48 -65.09 45.29
C VAL A 142 44.98 -64.79 45.35
N LYS A 143 44.22 -65.48 46.22
CA LYS A 143 42.78 -65.21 46.41
C LYS A 143 42.50 -63.77 46.84
N ASP A 144 43.28 -63.25 47.78
CA ASP A 144 43.14 -61.86 48.24
C ASP A 144 43.52 -60.85 47.15
N LEU A 145 44.59 -61.12 46.40
CA LEU A 145 45.01 -60.28 45.28
C LEU A 145 43.98 -60.31 44.15
N GLU A 146 43.39 -61.45 43.82
CA GLU A 146 42.31 -61.57 42.83
C GLU A 146 41.07 -60.77 43.23
N LEU A 147 40.66 -60.81 44.50
CA LEU A 147 39.54 -60.02 45.00
C LEU A 147 39.82 -58.52 44.85
N LYS A 148 41.01 -58.07 45.22
CA LYS A 148 41.46 -56.69 45.04
C LYS A 148 41.51 -56.32 43.56
N PHE A 149 42.01 -57.20 42.69
CA PHE A 149 42.06 -56.96 41.25
C PHE A 149 40.68 -56.80 40.61
N ARG A 150 39.70 -57.64 41.02
CA ARG A 150 38.31 -57.52 40.56
C ARG A 150 37.67 -56.20 40.99
N LEU A 151 37.91 -55.76 42.23
CA LEU A 151 37.44 -54.47 42.73
C LEU A 151 38.11 -53.30 41.98
N TRP A 152 39.42 -53.38 41.74
CA TRP A 152 40.14 -52.40 40.95
C TRP A 152 39.59 -52.29 39.52
N LYS A 153 39.32 -53.42 38.86
CA LYS A 153 38.76 -53.44 37.50
C LYS A 153 37.38 -52.76 37.43
N LYS A 154 36.53 -52.97 38.44
CA LYS A 154 35.24 -52.26 38.57
C LYS A 154 35.44 -50.75 38.77
N ALA A 155 36.36 -50.35 39.66
CA ALA A 155 36.70 -48.95 39.87
C ALA A 155 37.28 -48.29 38.61
N TYR A 156 38.11 -49.01 37.86
CA TYR A 156 38.67 -48.56 36.59
C TYR A 156 37.57 -48.32 35.54
N ALA A 157 36.63 -49.26 35.38
CA ALA A 157 35.48 -49.09 34.49
C ALA A 157 34.64 -47.86 34.87
N ALA A 158 34.30 -47.71 36.16
CA ALA A 158 33.58 -46.55 36.67
C ALA A 158 34.30 -45.22 36.38
N ARG A 159 35.64 -45.17 36.48
CA ARG A 159 36.43 -43.98 36.11
C ARG A 159 36.35 -43.67 34.62
N GLN A 160 36.33 -44.69 33.76
CA GLN A 160 36.18 -44.51 32.31
C GLN A 160 34.79 -43.95 31.97
N GLU A 161 33.73 -44.49 32.58
CA GLU A 161 32.37 -43.96 32.45
C GLU A 161 32.26 -42.51 32.93
N LEU A 162 32.91 -42.20 34.05
CA LEU A 162 32.94 -40.84 34.59
C LEU A 162 33.69 -39.89 33.61
N SER A 163 34.78 -40.36 33.00
CA SER A 163 35.50 -39.62 31.97
C SER A 163 34.63 -39.36 30.73
N SER A 164 33.90 -40.36 30.25
CA SER A 164 32.99 -40.20 29.11
C SER A 164 31.84 -39.24 29.42
N LEU A 165 31.19 -39.36 30.59
CA LEU A 165 30.13 -38.47 31.04
C LEU A 165 30.63 -37.02 31.20
N ARG A 166 31.86 -36.81 31.68
CA ARG A 166 32.49 -35.48 31.72
C ARG A 166 32.68 -34.90 30.32
N SER A 167 33.12 -35.71 29.36
CA SER A 167 33.28 -35.30 27.96
C SER A 167 31.94 -34.89 27.35
N GLU A 168 30.90 -35.72 27.50
CA GLU A 168 29.54 -35.43 27.03
C GLU A 168 28.98 -34.15 27.65
N MET A 169 29.14 -33.96 28.96
CA MET A 169 28.71 -32.75 29.64
C MET A 169 29.42 -31.51 29.08
N ASN A 170 30.71 -31.60 28.80
CA ASN A 170 31.48 -30.49 28.21
C ASN A 170 31.03 -30.18 26.78
N GLN A 171 30.67 -31.18 25.98
CA GLN A 171 30.08 -30.98 24.66
C GLN A 171 28.72 -30.28 24.75
N LEU A 172 27.85 -30.70 25.67
CA LEU A 172 26.56 -30.05 25.90
C LEU A 172 26.70 -28.60 26.37
N LYS A 173 27.69 -28.30 27.22
CA LYS A 173 28.01 -26.92 27.63
C LYS A 173 28.43 -26.06 26.44
N ARG A 174 29.36 -26.54 25.59
CA ARG A 174 29.76 -25.82 24.37
C ARG A 174 28.58 -25.57 23.44
N ARG A 175 27.68 -26.55 23.29
CA ARG A 175 26.44 -26.39 22.52
C ARG A 175 25.54 -25.32 23.14
N LEU A 176 25.45 -25.25 24.46
CA LEU A 176 24.68 -24.22 25.18
C LEU A 176 25.26 -22.82 24.97
N ASP A 177 26.59 -22.68 24.96
CA ASP A 177 27.27 -21.42 24.71
C ASP A 177 27.00 -20.96 23.27
N GLY A 178 27.14 -21.86 22.29
CA GLY A 178 26.80 -21.59 20.89
C GLY A 178 25.32 -21.20 20.70
N LEU A 179 24.39 -21.90 21.36
CA LEU A 179 22.97 -21.55 21.36
C LEU A 179 22.73 -20.16 21.97
N SER A 180 23.44 -19.81 23.04
CA SER A 180 23.30 -18.50 23.69
C SER A 180 23.76 -17.38 22.76
N ALA A 181 24.89 -17.54 22.08
CA ALA A 181 25.37 -16.57 21.09
C ALA A 181 24.41 -16.46 19.89
N SER A 182 23.87 -17.58 19.39
CA SER A 182 22.87 -17.53 18.31
C SER A 182 21.58 -16.82 18.74
N ARG A 183 21.13 -17.05 19.98
CA ARG A 183 19.94 -16.41 20.53
C ARG A 183 20.12 -14.90 20.66
N GLU A 184 21.28 -14.45 21.13
CA GLU A 184 21.58 -13.02 21.25
C GLU A 184 21.56 -12.31 19.89
N LYS A 185 22.11 -12.96 18.85
CA LYS A 185 22.03 -12.45 17.47
C LYS A 185 20.58 -12.32 16.99
N VAL A 186 19.79 -13.39 17.12
CA VAL A 186 18.37 -13.39 16.74
C VAL A 186 17.58 -12.35 17.54
N GLU A 187 17.88 -12.17 18.82
CA GLU A 187 17.23 -11.16 19.67
C GLU A 187 17.56 -9.74 19.22
N GLY A 188 18.82 -9.47 18.82
CA GLY A 188 19.22 -8.20 18.21
C GLY A 188 18.56 -7.94 16.85
N GLU A 189 18.43 -8.97 16.01
CA GLU A 189 17.72 -8.89 14.73
C GLU A 189 16.22 -8.64 14.93
N ILE A 190 15.60 -9.27 15.93
CA ILE A 190 14.21 -9.01 16.30
C ILE A 190 14.04 -7.56 16.74
N GLU A 191 14.91 -7.04 17.61
CA GLU A 191 14.75 -5.69 18.14
C GLU A 191 14.99 -4.61 17.07
N SER A 192 16.01 -4.78 16.23
CA SER A 192 16.23 -3.91 15.07
C SER A 192 15.09 -4.02 14.03
N GLY A 193 14.55 -5.22 13.81
CA GLY A 193 13.39 -5.44 12.96
C GLY A 193 12.14 -4.75 13.48
N LYS A 194 11.88 -4.76 14.80
CA LYS A 194 10.75 -4.04 15.40
C LYS A 194 10.86 -2.54 15.20
N THR A 195 12.02 -1.96 15.51
CA THR A 195 12.22 -0.51 15.38
C THR A 195 12.03 -0.09 13.92
N ARG A 196 12.62 -0.84 12.97
CA ARG A 196 12.40 -0.62 11.54
C ARG A 196 10.93 -0.74 11.14
N LEU A 197 10.23 -1.78 11.59
CA LEU A 197 8.80 -1.95 11.28
C LEU A 197 7.97 -0.78 11.81
N THR A 198 8.24 -0.32 13.03
CA THR A 198 7.52 0.84 13.60
C THR A 198 7.78 2.12 12.82
N TYR A 199 9.00 2.31 12.31
CA TYR A 199 9.35 3.43 11.46
C TYR A 199 8.64 3.35 10.11
N ASP A 200 8.72 2.20 9.42
CA ASP A 200 8.10 2.00 8.09
C ASP A 200 6.57 2.17 8.16
N VAL A 201 5.92 1.69 9.23
CA VAL A 201 4.48 1.87 9.44
C VAL A 201 4.13 3.33 9.69
N LYS A 202 4.88 4.04 10.56
CA LYS A 202 4.64 5.47 10.82
C LYS A 202 4.82 6.32 9.56
N ALA A 203 5.89 6.08 8.80
CA ALA A 203 6.14 6.78 7.54
C ALA A 203 5.01 6.52 6.55
N ARG A 204 4.54 5.28 6.43
CA ARG A 204 3.41 4.94 5.58
C ARG A 204 2.13 5.66 6.00
N ASP A 205 1.85 5.72 7.30
CA ASP A 205 0.65 6.38 7.83
C ASP A 205 0.70 7.90 7.61
N GLN A 206 1.88 8.53 7.67
CA GLN A 206 2.06 9.93 7.28
C GLN A 206 1.72 10.16 5.79
N LEU A 207 2.22 9.31 4.89
CA LEU A 207 1.89 9.43 3.46
C LEU A 207 0.39 9.18 3.18
N PHE A 208 -0.28 8.34 3.98
CA PHE A 208 -1.74 8.18 3.88
C PHE A 208 -2.47 9.47 4.22
N ASN A 209 -2.07 10.14 5.31
CA ASN A 209 -2.66 11.43 5.69
C ASN A 209 -2.41 12.50 4.62
N GLU A 210 -1.17 12.62 4.10
CA GLU A 210 -0.85 13.53 3.00
C GLU A 210 -1.69 13.23 1.74
N MET A 211 -1.94 11.95 1.47
CA MET A 211 -2.78 11.53 0.35
C MET A 211 -4.26 11.89 0.57
N GLU A 212 -4.75 11.85 1.81
CA GLU A 212 -6.10 12.30 2.18
C GLU A 212 -6.25 13.80 1.97
N GLU A 213 -5.31 14.61 2.47
CA GLU A 213 -5.25 16.06 2.25
C GLU A 213 -5.26 16.40 0.75
N LEU A 214 -4.44 15.72 -0.07
CA LEU A 214 -4.47 15.93 -1.52
C LEU A 214 -5.82 15.57 -2.17
N ASN A 215 -6.56 14.60 -1.63
CA ASN A 215 -7.89 14.26 -2.17
C ASN A 215 -8.91 15.34 -1.82
N GLU A 216 -8.80 15.95 -0.64
CA GLU A 216 -9.61 17.09 -0.23
C GLU A 216 -9.34 18.29 -1.16
N ASP A 217 -8.07 18.65 -1.38
CA ASP A 217 -7.67 19.73 -2.30
C ASP A 217 -8.20 19.50 -3.72
N ILE A 218 -8.08 18.27 -4.24
CA ILE A 218 -8.60 17.91 -5.56
C ILE A 218 -10.12 18.11 -5.61
N SER A 219 -10.85 17.63 -4.59
CA SER A 219 -12.30 17.77 -4.51
C SER A 219 -12.73 19.24 -4.46
N GLU A 220 -12.05 20.07 -3.69
CA GLU A 220 -12.31 21.51 -3.64
C GLU A 220 -12.09 22.18 -5.00
N LEU A 221 -10.97 21.88 -5.66
CA LEU A 221 -10.68 22.41 -6.99
C LEU A 221 -11.71 21.96 -8.03
N GLU A 222 -12.14 20.69 -8.00
CA GLU A 222 -13.22 20.19 -8.86
C GLU A 222 -14.53 20.96 -8.67
N GLN A 223 -14.90 21.26 -7.42
CA GLN A 223 -16.06 22.11 -7.11
C GLN A 223 -15.88 23.54 -7.64
N THR A 224 -14.69 24.13 -7.53
CA THR A 224 -14.43 25.47 -8.08
C THR A 224 -14.50 25.50 -9.60
N ILE A 225 -14.04 24.44 -10.29
CA ILE A 225 -14.19 24.29 -11.74
C ILE A 225 -15.66 24.20 -12.12
N ALA A 226 -16.46 23.39 -11.41
CA ALA A 226 -17.89 23.27 -11.67
C ALA A 226 -18.62 24.62 -11.52
N LYS A 227 -18.29 25.40 -10.48
CA LYS A 227 -18.80 26.77 -10.29
C LYS A 227 -18.39 27.70 -11.42
N THR A 228 -17.13 27.63 -11.85
CA THR A 228 -16.59 28.42 -12.96
C THR A 228 -17.27 28.07 -14.29
N ASP A 229 -17.54 26.78 -14.52
CA ASP A 229 -18.24 26.30 -15.72
C ASP A 229 -19.69 26.78 -15.76
N ALA A 230 -20.39 26.79 -14.62
CA ALA A 230 -21.74 27.37 -14.53
C ALA A 230 -21.74 28.87 -14.84
N GLN A 231 -20.78 29.63 -14.29
CA GLN A 231 -20.63 31.07 -14.58
C GLN A 231 -20.30 31.34 -16.06
N LEU A 232 -19.44 30.52 -16.66
CA LEU A 232 -19.11 30.62 -18.08
C LEU A 232 -20.35 30.39 -18.94
N GLU A 233 -21.19 29.41 -18.61
CA GLU A 233 -22.40 29.15 -19.38
C GLU A 233 -23.43 30.28 -19.25
N GLU A 234 -23.60 30.85 -18.06
CA GLU A 234 -24.45 32.02 -17.84
C GLU A 234 -23.98 33.23 -18.67
N LEU A 235 -22.68 33.53 -18.67
CA LEU A 235 -22.12 34.63 -19.45
C LEU A 235 -22.22 34.38 -20.96
N ARG A 236 -22.03 33.13 -21.40
CA ARG A 236 -22.23 32.74 -22.80
C ARG A 236 -23.69 32.90 -23.21
N GLN A 237 -24.63 32.56 -22.34
CA GLN A 237 -26.05 32.77 -22.60
C GLN A 237 -26.38 34.26 -22.73
N LYS A 238 -25.95 35.09 -21.78
CA LYS A 238 -26.13 36.56 -21.84
C LYS A 238 -25.54 37.14 -23.12
N ARG A 239 -24.34 36.71 -23.50
CA ARG A 239 -23.71 37.11 -24.77
C ARG A 239 -24.57 36.72 -25.98
N ARG A 240 -25.11 35.50 -26.02
CA ARG A 240 -25.98 35.02 -27.11
C ARG A 240 -27.26 35.85 -27.21
N GLU A 241 -27.88 36.19 -26.08
CA GLU A 241 -29.09 37.01 -26.01
C GLU A 241 -28.81 38.45 -26.50
N MET A 242 -27.75 39.09 -26.00
CA MET A 242 -27.31 40.42 -26.45
C MET A 242 -27.04 40.48 -27.94
N LEU A 243 -26.37 39.47 -28.51
CA LEU A 243 -26.13 39.40 -29.96
C LEU A 243 -27.44 39.22 -30.76
N LYS A 244 -28.43 38.49 -30.24
CA LYS A 244 -29.74 38.34 -30.89
C LYS A 244 -30.51 39.66 -30.87
N GLU A 245 -30.53 40.33 -29.72
CA GLU A 245 -31.17 41.65 -29.57
C GLU A 245 -30.54 42.69 -30.50
N SER A 246 -29.20 42.77 -30.55
CA SER A 246 -28.48 43.70 -31.45
C SER A 246 -28.79 43.42 -32.93
N LYS A 247 -28.74 42.16 -33.37
CA LYS A 247 -29.10 41.79 -34.75
C LYS A 247 -30.57 42.05 -35.08
N GLY A 248 -31.47 41.89 -34.10
CA GLY A 248 -32.88 42.24 -34.23
C GLY A 248 -33.06 43.75 -34.44
N HIS A 249 -32.43 44.57 -33.59
CA HIS A 249 -32.46 46.03 -33.71
C HIS A 249 -31.87 46.51 -35.04
N ASP A 250 -30.77 45.95 -35.52
CA ASP A 250 -30.19 46.32 -36.82
C ASP A 250 -31.10 45.97 -38.00
N ARG A 251 -31.81 44.83 -37.92
CA ARG A 251 -32.82 44.43 -38.91
C ARG A 251 -34.03 45.37 -38.88
N ASP A 252 -34.55 45.65 -37.70
CA ASP A 252 -35.70 46.55 -37.52
C ASP A 252 -35.35 47.98 -37.94
N ALA A 253 -34.15 48.46 -37.62
CA ALA A 253 -33.67 49.77 -38.04
C ALA A 253 -33.47 49.84 -39.56
N SER A 254 -32.95 48.78 -40.19
CA SER A 254 -32.84 48.69 -41.64
C SER A 254 -34.21 48.68 -42.32
N GLN A 255 -35.16 47.89 -41.81
CA GLN A 255 -36.53 47.84 -42.31
C GLN A 255 -37.26 49.18 -42.15
N ARG A 256 -37.09 49.86 -41.01
CA ARG A 256 -37.66 51.20 -40.80
C ARG A 256 -37.08 52.23 -41.75
N LYS A 257 -35.76 52.22 -41.96
CA LYS A 257 -35.11 53.11 -42.96
C LYS A 257 -35.62 52.83 -44.37
N GLU A 258 -35.79 51.56 -44.72
CA GLU A 258 -36.33 51.15 -46.01
C GLU A 258 -37.78 51.60 -46.18
N GLN A 259 -38.62 51.42 -45.15
CA GLN A 259 -40.01 51.91 -45.12
C GLN A 259 -40.09 53.43 -45.18
N GLU A 260 -39.24 54.17 -44.46
CA GLU A 260 -39.19 55.63 -44.52
C GLU A 260 -38.72 56.14 -45.88
N MET A 261 -37.75 55.49 -46.51
CA MET A 261 -37.29 55.81 -47.86
C MET A 261 -38.39 55.52 -48.89
N LEU A 262 -39.09 54.40 -48.75
CA LEU A 262 -40.25 54.06 -49.58
C LEU A 262 -41.39 55.06 -49.38
N ALA A 263 -41.70 55.45 -48.14
CA ALA A 263 -42.73 56.45 -47.85
C ALA A 263 -42.39 57.82 -48.44
N LYS A 264 -41.15 58.29 -48.27
CA LYS A 264 -40.67 59.54 -48.89
C LYS A 264 -40.70 59.47 -50.42
N ALA A 265 -40.35 58.32 -51.00
CA ALA A 265 -40.45 58.10 -52.44
C ALA A 265 -41.91 58.10 -52.92
N LYS A 266 -42.83 57.50 -52.16
CA LYS A 266 -44.28 57.53 -52.42
C LYS A 266 -44.84 58.95 -52.33
N ASP A 267 -44.52 59.70 -51.28
CA ASP A 267 -45.00 61.06 -51.08
C ASP A 267 -44.45 62.01 -52.16
N ALA A 268 -43.17 61.90 -52.51
CA ALA A 268 -42.57 62.66 -53.61
C ALA A 268 -43.22 62.34 -54.97
N ALA A 269 -43.57 61.07 -55.22
CA ALA A 269 -44.28 60.67 -56.42
C ALA A 269 -45.72 61.20 -56.44
N LYS A 270 -46.45 61.15 -55.31
CA LYS A 270 -47.79 61.74 -55.17
C LYS A 270 -47.77 63.26 -55.38
N GLU A 271 -46.78 63.97 -54.84
CA GLU A 271 -46.64 65.41 -55.05
C GLU A 271 -46.30 65.78 -56.51
N LYS A 272 -45.43 65.02 -57.19
CA LYS A 272 -45.16 65.21 -58.63
C LYS A 272 -46.40 64.95 -59.49
N LEU A 273 -47.22 63.97 -59.10
CA LEU A 273 -48.48 63.63 -59.77
C LEU A 273 -49.50 64.78 -59.61
N GLN A 274 -49.62 65.35 -58.42
CA GLN A 274 -50.48 66.51 -58.16
C GLN A 274 -50.02 67.78 -58.88
N ARG A 275 -48.71 67.94 -59.10
CA ARG A 275 -48.12 69.08 -59.82
C ARG A 275 -48.15 68.94 -61.35
N GLY A 276 -48.58 67.79 -61.88
CA GLY A 276 -48.70 67.55 -63.33
C GLY A 276 -47.37 67.37 -64.06
N GLU A 277 -46.29 67.07 -63.32
CA GLU A 277 -44.96 66.81 -63.88
C GLU A 277 -44.86 65.38 -64.43
N LYS A 278 -43.94 65.11 -65.37
CA LYS A 278 -43.77 63.76 -65.95
C LYS A 278 -43.15 62.83 -64.90
N LEU A 279 -43.87 61.77 -64.50
CA LEU A 279 -43.35 60.69 -63.64
C LEU A 279 -42.65 59.60 -64.46
N THR A 280 -41.66 58.95 -63.86
CA THR A 280 -41.12 57.67 -64.37
C THR A 280 -42.05 56.50 -64.02
N PHE A 281 -42.02 55.41 -64.81
CA PHE A 281 -42.94 54.27 -64.66
C PHE A 281 -42.93 53.66 -63.25
N GLU A 282 -41.76 53.60 -62.60
CA GLU A 282 -41.61 53.07 -61.24
C GLU A 282 -42.18 54.03 -60.17
N GLU A 283 -42.02 55.34 -60.33
CA GLU A 283 -42.62 56.35 -59.45
C GLU A 283 -44.16 56.35 -59.58
N LEU A 284 -44.68 56.14 -60.79
CA LEU A 284 -46.11 56.07 -61.10
C LEU A 284 -46.76 54.83 -60.46
N LYS A 285 -46.04 53.69 -60.45
CA LYS A 285 -46.47 52.46 -59.76
C LYS A 285 -46.54 52.66 -58.24
N LEU A 286 -45.53 53.31 -57.64
CA LEU A 286 -45.48 53.60 -56.21
C LEU A 286 -46.59 54.56 -55.74
N ALA A 287 -46.99 55.53 -56.57
CA ALA A 287 -48.01 56.53 -56.23
C ALA A 287 -49.46 56.00 -56.31
N LEU A 288 -49.74 54.99 -57.14
CA LEU A 288 -51.07 54.38 -57.31
C LEU A 288 -51.35 53.20 -56.36
N GLU A 289 -50.34 52.66 -55.68
CA GLU A 289 -50.53 51.62 -54.67
C GLU A 289 -50.88 52.23 -53.30
N ASP A 290 -52.18 52.50 -53.08
CA ASP A 290 -52.81 52.73 -51.76
C ASP A 290 -53.89 51.68 -51.47
N GLU A 291 -53.47 50.59 -50.81
CA GLU A 291 -54.13 49.74 -49.80
C GLU A 291 -53.52 48.32 -49.89
N PRO A 292 -53.01 47.76 -48.77
CA PRO A 292 -52.56 46.38 -48.74
C PRO A 292 -53.76 45.43 -48.83
N GLU A 293 -53.86 44.69 -49.93
CA GLU A 293 -54.71 43.50 -49.96
C GLU A 293 -54.28 42.55 -48.83
N PRO A 294 -55.21 42.13 -47.94
CA PRO A 294 -54.94 41.07 -46.99
C PRO A 294 -54.91 39.76 -47.76
N THR A 295 -53.75 39.39 -48.29
CA THR A 295 -53.51 38.04 -48.82
C THR A 295 -53.31 37.08 -47.65
N ASN A 296 -54.46 36.78 -47.04
CA ASN A 296 -54.67 35.60 -46.25
C ASN A 296 -54.78 34.42 -47.23
N GLN A 297 -53.66 33.73 -47.48
CA GLN A 297 -53.72 32.34 -47.94
C GLN A 297 -52.94 31.44 -46.99
N PRO A 298 -53.58 30.37 -46.48
CA PRO A 298 -53.04 29.50 -45.46
C PRO A 298 -51.91 28.64 -46.02
N SER A 299 -50.77 28.65 -45.33
CA SER A 299 -49.75 27.63 -45.48
C SER A 299 -50.34 26.30 -45.00
N GLN A 300 -50.54 25.35 -45.92
CA GLN A 300 -50.93 24.01 -45.55
C GLN A 300 -49.87 23.34 -44.66
N PRO A 301 -50.28 22.57 -43.64
CA PRO A 301 -49.37 21.79 -42.81
C PRO A 301 -48.86 20.58 -43.61
N SER A 302 -47.55 20.47 -43.79
CA SER A 302 -46.94 19.22 -44.21
C SER A 302 -47.07 18.21 -43.08
N GLN A 303 -47.90 17.19 -43.30
CA GLN A 303 -47.81 15.93 -42.57
C GLN A 303 -46.42 15.32 -42.82
N ASN A 304 -45.69 15.06 -41.75
CA ASN A 304 -44.79 13.93 -41.64
C ASN A 304 -44.91 13.41 -40.21
N ASP A 305 -45.97 12.62 -40.01
CA ASP A 305 -46.05 11.63 -38.95
C ASP A 305 -45.05 10.52 -39.27
N ASP A 306 -43.82 10.66 -38.78
CA ASP A 306 -42.97 9.50 -38.53
C ASP A 306 -43.15 9.06 -37.08
N SER A 307 -44.16 8.20 -36.92
CA SER A 307 -44.26 7.29 -35.80
C SER A 307 -43.08 6.32 -35.84
N LYS A 308 -41.96 6.68 -35.19
CA LYS A 308 -40.99 5.72 -34.67
C LYS A 308 -40.89 5.86 -33.16
N SER A 309 -41.88 5.27 -32.51
CA SER A 309 -41.69 4.60 -31.23
C SER A 309 -40.51 3.64 -31.34
N LEU A 310 -39.38 4.00 -30.72
CA LEU A 310 -38.35 3.06 -30.31
C LEU A 310 -38.45 2.87 -28.79
N PRO A 311 -38.28 1.64 -28.31
CA PRO A 311 -38.80 1.19 -27.03
C PRO A 311 -37.98 1.70 -25.85
N LEU A 312 -38.66 1.84 -24.71
CA LEU A 312 -38.02 1.76 -23.40
C LEU A 312 -37.12 0.52 -23.39
N GLY A 313 -35.81 0.75 -23.26
CA GLY A 313 -34.87 -0.30 -22.95
C GLY A 313 -35.17 -0.83 -21.56
N ASP A 314 -35.49 -2.12 -21.51
CA ASP A 314 -35.56 -2.94 -20.32
C ASP A 314 -34.36 -2.71 -19.40
N MET A 315 -34.67 -2.41 -18.15
CA MET A 315 -33.83 -2.72 -17.00
C MET A 315 -33.83 -4.25 -16.82
N PRO A 316 -32.68 -4.93 -16.81
CA PRO A 316 -32.61 -6.24 -16.20
C PRO A 316 -32.44 -6.10 -14.68
N GLU A 317 -33.51 -6.40 -13.94
CA GLU A 317 -33.36 -6.83 -12.56
C GLU A 317 -32.59 -8.16 -12.49
N ARG A 318 -31.59 -8.18 -11.59
CA ARG A 318 -31.21 -9.29 -10.71
C ARG A 318 -30.94 -10.66 -11.37
N GLY A 319 -29.66 -10.92 -11.58
CA GLY A 319 -29.08 -12.25 -11.38
C GLY A 319 -28.39 -12.31 -10.01
N SER A 320 -29.09 -12.87 -9.02
CA SER A 320 -28.47 -13.43 -7.82
C SER A 320 -28.06 -14.86 -8.17
N THR A 321 -26.76 -15.19 -8.06
CA THR A 321 -26.26 -16.49 -7.61
C THR A 321 -24.72 -16.52 -7.59
N VAL A 322 -24.21 -16.89 -6.40
CA VAL A 322 -22.88 -17.44 -6.01
C VAL A 322 -21.68 -16.51 -6.04
#